data_AF-A0A2W5XKW9-F1
#
_entry.id   AF-A0A2W5XKW9-F1
#
_cell.length_a   1.000
_cell.length_b   1.000
_cell.length_c   1.000
_cell.angle_alpha   90.00
_cell.angle_beta   90.00
_cell.angle_gamma   90.00
#
_symmetry.space_group_name_H-M   'P 1'
#
loop_
_entity.id
_entity.type
_entity.pdbx_description
1 polymer ?
#
loop_
_entity_poly.entity_id
_entity_poly.type
_entity_poly.pdbx_seq_one_letter_code
_entity_poly.pdbx_strand_id
1 'polypeptide(L)'
;MAGGLLVKRSALWWALLSQLIFWPEAAWAMQRAQPSQPASPASSRDTIQKAAPADEYFGRMKLSILGINNTIRDAKVLIANDKPHARKYYSKVMWAEQSLQDWASKYPQDDWIPRQLYDMSHLFRQMRTPEADREAINCRWMLFSRFASTRLSAVAKKEWKPLFAKAERSANANAPAPVQRVDGLAKPARRIAQTAAPQAHIGTQP
;
A
#
# COMPACT_ATOMS: atom_id res chain seq x y z
N MET A 1 -1.70 66.46 -10.20
CA MET A 1 -2.85 65.91 -10.97
C MET A 1 -2.71 64.40 -10.94
N ALA A 2 -3.40 63.71 -10.00
CA ALA A 2 -4.71 63.04 -10.17
C ALA A 2 -4.71 61.97 -11.29
N GLY A 3 -5.09 60.70 -11.13
CA GLY A 3 -5.50 59.82 -10.03
C GLY A 3 -5.11 58.37 -10.42
N GLY A 4 -5.10 57.34 -9.57
CA GLY A 4 -6.23 56.87 -8.78
C GLY A 4 -7.07 55.84 -9.56
N LEU A 5 -6.55 54.62 -9.81
CA LEU A 5 -7.41 53.47 -10.16
C LEU A 5 -7.18 52.28 -9.21
N LEU A 6 -8.17 52.17 -8.34
CA LEU A 6 -8.39 51.19 -7.30
C LEU A 6 -8.99 49.92 -7.91
N VAL A 7 -8.19 48.87 -8.09
CA VAL A 7 -8.71 47.54 -8.45
C VAL A 7 -9.02 46.77 -7.17
N LYS A 8 -10.21 47.01 -6.62
CA LYS A 8 -10.86 46.19 -5.58
C LYS A 8 -11.88 45.25 -6.24
N ARG A 9 -11.45 44.05 -6.63
CA ARG A 9 -12.29 42.89 -7.00
C ARG A 9 -11.39 41.67 -6.74
N SER A 10 -11.65 40.67 -5.89
CA SER A 10 -12.90 40.00 -5.56
C SER A 10 -12.72 39.31 -4.20
N ALA A 11 -13.35 39.85 -3.17
CA ALA A 11 -13.49 39.22 -1.86
C ALA A 11 -14.98 39.06 -1.59
N LEU A 12 -15.64 38.14 -2.30
CA LEU A 12 -17.08 37.86 -2.18
C LEU A 12 -17.45 36.56 -2.92
N TRP A 13 -16.80 35.45 -2.58
CA TRP A 13 -17.25 34.09 -2.97
C TRP A 13 -17.17 33.08 -1.81
N TRP A 14 -16.95 33.55 -0.57
CA TRP A 14 -16.76 32.69 0.61
C TRP A 14 -17.98 32.56 1.54
N ALA A 15 -19.15 33.08 1.17
CA ALA A 15 -20.29 33.19 2.09
C ALA A 15 -21.61 32.58 1.60
N LEU A 16 -21.60 31.60 0.68
CA LEU A 16 -22.83 30.99 0.19
C LEU A 16 -22.66 29.53 -0.28
N LEU A 17 -22.17 28.66 0.61
CA LEU A 17 -22.49 27.21 0.57
C LEU A 17 -22.21 26.57 1.94
N SER A 18 -22.66 27.25 3.00
CA SER A 18 -22.42 26.85 4.40
C SER A 18 -23.72 26.41 5.08
N GLN A 19 -24.61 25.73 4.36
CA GLN A 19 -25.76 25.04 4.94
C GLN A 19 -26.04 23.74 4.17
N LEU A 20 -26.26 22.66 4.94
CA LEU A 20 -26.59 21.28 4.55
C LEU A 20 -25.43 20.30 4.30
N ILE A 21 -24.66 19.96 5.34
CA ILE A 21 -24.33 18.55 5.67
C ILE A 21 -24.26 18.41 7.20
N PHE A 22 -25.42 18.44 7.85
CA PHE A 22 -25.56 17.96 9.22
C PHE A 22 -25.61 16.43 9.14
N TRP A 23 -24.49 15.75 9.40
CA TRP A 23 -24.42 14.28 9.41
C TRP A 23 -24.77 13.80 10.82
N PRO A 24 -25.94 13.18 11.07
CA PRO A 24 -26.25 12.67 12.39
C PRO A 24 -25.39 11.43 12.70
N GLU A 25 -24.66 11.50 13.80
CA GLU A 25 -23.74 10.49 14.34
C GLU A 25 -24.49 9.35 15.07
N ALA A 26 -25.64 8.87 14.54
CA ALA A 26 -26.54 7.99 15.30
C ALA A 26 -27.19 6.85 14.48
N ALA A 27 -26.42 6.10 13.68
CA ALA A 27 -26.97 4.96 12.92
C ALA A 27 -26.05 3.73 12.78
N TRP A 28 -25.19 3.44 13.77
CA TRP A 28 -24.30 2.24 13.74
C TRP A 28 -24.64 1.17 14.79
N ALA A 29 -25.87 1.15 15.33
CA ALA A 29 -26.29 0.18 16.35
C ALA A 29 -27.37 -0.82 15.88
N MET A 30 -27.36 -1.22 14.61
CA MET A 30 -28.16 -2.37 14.13
C MET A 30 -27.42 -3.15 13.04
N GLN A 31 -26.25 -3.71 13.39
CA GLN A 31 -25.73 -4.86 12.67
C GLN A 31 -26.63 -6.06 13.02
N ARG A 32 -27.70 -6.23 12.24
CA ARG A 32 -28.66 -7.33 12.39
C ARG A 32 -27.91 -8.66 12.34
N ALA A 33 -28.20 -9.53 13.31
CA ALA A 33 -27.89 -10.95 13.22
C ALA A 33 -28.47 -11.48 11.90
N GLN A 34 -27.61 -11.82 10.95
CA GLN A 34 -28.03 -12.52 9.74
C GLN A 34 -28.34 -13.97 10.13
N PRO A 35 -29.50 -14.52 9.74
CA PRO A 35 -29.76 -15.94 9.89
C PRO A 35 -28.75 -16.72 9.04
N SER A 36 -28.02 -17.62 9.69
CA SER A 36 -27.12 -18.57 9.04
C SER A 36 -27.92 -19.49 8.12
N GLN A 37 -27.87 -19.24 6.82
CA GLN A 37 -28.42 -20.17 5.83
C GLN A 37 -27.59 -21.48 5.86
N PRO A 38 -28.25 -22.66 5.85
CA PRO A 38 -27.56 -23.95 5.80
C PRO A 38 -26.81 -24.08 4.46
N ALA A 39 -25.55 -24.47 4.55
CA ALA A 39 -24.66 -24.63 3.40
C ALA A 39 -25.17 -25.73 2.46
N SER A 40 -25.56 -25.35 1.24
CA SER A 40 -25.74 -26.30 0.14
C SER A 40 -24.38 -26.91 -0.22
N PRO A 41 -24.25 -28.24 -0.37
CA PRO A 41 -23.02 -28.86 -0.84
C PRO A 41 -22.82 -28.55 -2.33
N ALA A 42 -22.07 -27.48 -2.62
CA ALA A 42 -21.70 -27.14 -3.98
C ALA A 42 -20.65 -28.14 -4.49
N SER A 43 -21.04 -28.91 -5.50
CA SER A 43 -20.14 -29.69 -6.34
C SER A 43 -19.07 -28.77 -6.95
N SER A 44 -17.83 -28.91 -6.50
CA SER A 44 -16.67 -28.15 -6.96
C SER A 44 -16.24 -28.63 -8.35
N ARG A 45 -16.91 -28.12 -9.38
CA ARG A 45 -16.24 -27.88 -10.65
C ARG A 45 -15.59 -26.51 -10.53
N ASP A 46 -14.26 -26.50 -10.38
CA ASP A 46 -13.41 -25.31 -10.42
C ASP A 46 -13.50 -24.64 -11.80
N THR A 47 -14.62 -23.98 -12.07
CA THR A 47 -14.65 -22.91 -13.05
C THR A 47 -13.83 -21.79 -12.45
N ILE A 48 -12.62 -21.58 -12.96
CA ILE A 48 -11.81 -20.42 -12.60
C ILE A 48 -12.68 -19.19 -12.86
N GLN A 49 -13.21 -18.60 -11.79
CA GLN A 49 -14.05 -17.42 -11.89
C GLN A 49 -13.16 -16.30 -12.44
N LYS A 50 -13.54 -15.76 -13.60
CA LYS A 50 -12.75 -14.76 -14.28
C LYS A 50 -12.67 -13.45 -13.49
N ALA A 51 -13.72 -13.11 -12.75
CA ALA A 51 -13.81 -11.90 -11.96
C ALA A 51 -14.17 -12.24 -10.51
N ALA A 52 -13.63 -11.46 -9.58
CA ALA A 52 -13.94 -11.61 -8.17
C ALA A 52 -15.37 -11.11 -7.85
N PRO A 53 -16.13 -11.79 -6.97
CA PRO A 53 -17.40 -11.30 -6.47
C PRO A 53 -17.23 -9.98 -5.70
N ALA A 54 -18.22 -9.09 -5.79
CA ALA A 54 -18.17 -7.76 -5.15
C ALA A 54 -18.11 -7.84 -3.61
N ASP A 55 -18.69 -8.88 -3.01
CA ASP A 55 -18.79 -9.09 -1.56
C ASP A 55 -17.55 -9.75 -0.95
N GLU A 56 -16.54 -10.06 -1.76
CA GLU A 56 -15.32 -10.68 -1.27
C GLU A 56 -14.32 -9.65 -0.72
N TYR A 57 -13.65 -10.02 0.37
CA TYR A 57 -12.71 -9.18 1.10
C TYR A 57 -11.30 -9.74 1.07
N PHE A 58 -10.34 -8.87 0.76
CA PHE A 58 -8.94 -9.22 0.54
C PHE A 58 -8.02 -8.59 1.58
N GLY A 59 -6.88 -9.24 1.79
CA GLY A 59 -5.79 -8.75 2.63
C GLY A 59 -6.14 -8.62 4.12
N ARG A 60 -5.24 -7.99 4.86
CA ARG A 60 -5.34 -7.84 6.33
C ARG A 60 -6.43 -6.87 6.75
N MET A 61 -6.65 -5.82 5.96
CA MET A 61 -7.68 -4.81 6.22
C MET A 61 -9.07 -5.24 5.76
N LYS A 62 -9.22 -6.45 5.19
CA LYS A 62 -10.49 -6.95 4.64
C LYS A 62 -11.14 -5.90 3.75
N LEU A 63 -10.42 -5.44 2.73
CA LEU A 63 -10.95 -4.49 1.77
C LEU A 63 -11.68 -5.23 0.65
N SER A 64 -12.90 -4.78 0.32
CA SER A 64 -13.59 -5.23 -0.88
C SER A 64 -12.94 -4.65 -2.14
N ILE A 65 -13.28 -5.19 -3.31
CA ILE A 65 -12.83 -4.67 -4.61
C ILE A 65 -13.13 -3.16 -4.75
N LEU A 66 -14.33 -2.76 -4.33
CA LEU A 66 -14.76 -1.36 -4.33
C LEU A 66 -13.96 -0.54 -3.32
N GLY A 67 -13.68 -1.10 -2.13
CA GLY A 67 -12.85 -0.47 -1.10
C GLY A 67 -11.41 -0.22 -1.57
N ILE A 68 -10.80 -1.19 -2.27
CA ILE A 68 -9.48 -1.06 -2.90
C ILE A 68 -9.52 0.08 -3.93
N ASN A 69 -10.47 0.05 -4.87
CA ASN A 69 -10.58 1.05 -5.93
C ASN A 69 -10.80 2.48 -5.38
N ASN A 70 -11.70 2.63 -4.41
CA ASN A 70 -11.96 3.93 -3.78
C ASN A 70 -10.72 4.44 -3.04
N THR A 71 -10.01 3.57 -2.32
CA THR A 71 -8.77 3.95 -1.62
C THR A 71 -7.72 4.46 -2.59
N ILE A 72 -7.52 3.78 -3.72
CA ILE A 72 -6.55 4.20 -4.76
C ILE A 72 -6.97 5.53 -5.39
N ARG A 73 -8.25 5.67 -5.75
CA ARG A 73 -8.80 6.89 -6.35
C ARG A 73 -8.66 8.10 -5.42
N ASP A 74 -9.07 7.96 -4.17
CA ASP A 74 -9.02 9.04 -3.18
C ASP A 74 -7.58 9.44 -2.89
N ALA A 75 -6.69 8.46 -2.72
CA ALA A 75 -5.28 8.73 -2.52
C ALA A 75 -4.65 9.47 -3.70
N LYS A 76 -5.02 9.13 -4.95
CA LYS A 76 -4.57 9.86 -6.16
C LYS A 76 -4.95 11.34 -6.10
N VAL A 77 -6.19 11.66 -5.69
CA VAL A 77 -6.65 13.05 -5.55
C VAL A 77 -5.90 13.77 -4.42
N LEU A 78 -5.83 13.13 -3.25
CA LEU A 78 -5.21 13.74 -2.06
C LEU A 78 -3.71 14.01 -2.25
N ILE A 79 -2.98 13.06 -2.82
CA ILE A 79 -1.53 13.20 -3.08
C ILE A 79 -1.27 14.22 -4.19
N ALA A 80 -2.11 14.29 -5.22
CA ALA A 80 -1.98 15.29 -6.26
C ALA A 80 -2.13 16.72 -5.72
N ASN A 81 -3.05 16.90 -4.76
CA ASN A 81 -3.36 18.19 -4.13
C ASN A 81 -2.35 18.60 -3.05
N ASP A 82 -1.77 17.65 -2.32
CA ASP A 82 -0.83 17.91 -1.21
C ASP A 82 0.46 17.08 -1.35
N LYS A 83 1.20 17.35 -2.44
CA LYS A 83 2.46 16.66 -2.75
C LYS A 83 3.51 16.75 -1.62
N PRO A 84 3.74 17.89 -0.95
CA PRO A 84 4.74 17.99 0.12
C PRO A 84 4.49 17.02 1.28
N HIS A 85 3.23 16.70 1.57
CA HIS A 85 2.86 15.79 2.66
C HIS A 85 2.37 14.42 2.19
N ALA A 86 2.64 14.04 0.94
CA ALA A 86 2.17 12.78 0.35
C ALA A 86 2.54 11.54 1.18
N ARG A 87 3.67 11.59 1.91
CA ARG A 87 4.15 10.50 2.80
C ARG A 87 3.11 10.09 3.85
N LYS A 88 2.26 11.00 4.34
CA LYS A 88 1.25 10.68 5.36
C LYS A 88 0.21 9.66 4.89
N TYR A 89 0.05 9.49 3.58
CA TYR A 89 -0.88 8.53 2.98
C TYR A 89 -0.26 7.16 2.74
N TYR A 90 1.04 6.99 2.96
CA TYR A 90 1.78 5.76 2.65
C TYR A 90 1.11 4.51 3.24
N SER A 91 0.85 4.48 4.55
CA SER A 91 0.29 3.30 5.21
C SER A 91 -1.07 2.91 4.65
N LYS A 92 -1.95 3.88 4.38
CA LYS A 92 -3.29 3.63 3.80
C LYS A 92 -3.17 3.00 2.40
N VAL A 93 -2.29 3.55 1.57
CA VAL A 93 -2.06 3.05 0.21
C VAL A 93 -1.41 1.67 0.24
N MET A 94 -0.45 1.44 1.15
CA MET A 94 0.19 0.14 1.33
C MET A 94 -0.81 -0.95 1.78
N TRP A 95 -1.83 -0.64 2.59
CA TRP A 95 -2.86 -1.62 2.92
C TRP A 95 -3.75 -2.00 1.73
N ALA A 96 -4.05 -1.03 0.86
CA ALA A 96 -4.74 -1.30 -0.40
C ALA A 96 -3.89 -2.14 -1.35
N GLU A 97 -2.57 -1.92 -1.37
CA GLU A 97 -1.60 -2.71 -2.12
C GLU A 97 -1.64 -4.19 -1.72
N GLN A 98 -1.53 -4.49 -0.41
CA GLN A 98 -1.56 -5.86 0.08
C GLN A 98 -2.88 -6.56 -0.25
N SER A 99 -4.00 -5.83 -0.15
CA SER A 99 -5.32 -6.34 -0.52
C SER A 99 -5.42 -6.61 -2.03
N LEU A 100 -4.82 -5.75 -2.86
CA LEU A 100 -4.72 -5.95 -4.31
C LEU A 100 -3.84 -7.14 -4.67
N GLN A 101 -2.76 -7.40 -3.93
CA GLN A 101 -1.92 -8.59 -4.15
C GLN A 101 -2.68 -9.89 -3.87
N ASP A 102 -3.45 -9.91 -2.78
CA ASP A 102 -4.29 -11.05 -2.40
C ASP A 102 -5.40 -11.28 -3.45
N TRP A 103 -6.07 -10.21 -3.87
CA TRP A 103 -7.02 -10.25 -4.98
C TRP A 103 -6.39 -10.82 -6.27
N ALA A 104 -5.21 -10.35 -6.65
CA ALA A 104 -4.48 -10.88 -7.82
C ALA A 104 -4.11 -12.36 -7.67
N SER A 105 -3.79 -12.79 -6.46
CA SER A 105 -3.43 -14.18 -6.17
C SER A 105 -4.62 -15.11 -6.34
N LYS A 106 -5.78 -14.71 -5.84
CA LYS A 106 -7.00 -15.52 -5.94
C LYS A 106 -7.69 -15.45 -7.30
N TYR A 107 -7.65 -14.29 -7.97
CA TYR A 107 -8.32 -14.05 -9.25
C TYR A 107 -7.35 -13.52 -10.31
N PRO A 108 -6.44 -14.38 -10.82
CA PRO A 108 -5.39 -13.97 -11.76
C PRO A 108 -5.92 -13.53 -13.13
N GLN A 109 -7.17 -13.83 -13.47
CA GLN A 109 -7.80 -13.50 -14.76
C GLN A 109 -8.70 -12.25 -14.70
N ASP A 110 -8.73 -11.56 -13.55
CA ASP A 110 -9.56 -10.38 -13.36
C ASP A 110 -8.97 -9.17 -14.10
N ASP A 111 -9.73 -8.66 -15.08
CA ASP A 111 -9.30 -7.60 -15.99
C ASP A 111 -9.13 -6.24 -15.29
N TRP A 112 -9.60 -6.07 -14.04
CA TRP A 112 -9.47 -4.81 -13.30
C TRP A 112 -8.11 -4.65 -12.63
N ILE A 113 -7.45 -5.75 -12.27
CA ILE A 113 -6.21 -5.77 -11.51
C ILE A 113 -5.04 -5.07 -12.24
N PRO A 114 -4.80 -5.28 -13.55
CA PRO A 114 -3.73 -4.59 -14.26
C PRO A 114 -3.82 -3.07 -14.16
N ARG A 115 -5.04 -2.51 -14.19
CA ARG A 115 -5.28 -1.07 -14.05
C ARG A 115 -4.93 -0.58 -12.65
N GLN A 116 -5.33 -1.32 -11.62
CA GLN A 116 -5.05 -0.95 -10.24
C GLN A 116 -3.54 -1.03 -9.93
N LEU A 117 -2.84 -2.07 -10.38
CA LEU A 117 -1.38 -2.18 -10.22
C LEU A 117 -0.65 -1.04 -10.93
N TYR A 118 -1.08 -0.69 -12.15
CA TYR A 118 -0.55 0.44 -12.89
C TYR A 118 -0.73 1.76 -12.12
N ASP A 119 -1.96 2.03 -11.66
CA ASP A 119 -2.29 3.25 -10.91
C ASP A 119 -1.52 3.35 -9.58
N MET A 120 -1.43 2.23 -8.84
CA MET A 120 -0.67 2.14 -7.59
C MET A 120 0.81 2.44 -7.78
N SER A 121 1.42 1.93 -8.84
CA SER A 121 2.82 2.21 -9.13
C SER A 121 3.11 3.70 -9.35
N HIS A 122 2.19 4.43 -9.98
CA HIS A 122 2.32 5.88 -10.14
C HIS A 122 2.05 6.63 -8.84
N LEU A 123 1.06 6.17 -8.07
CA LEU A 123 0.69 6.76 -6.79
C LEU A 123 1.85 6.72 -5.79
N PHE A 124 2.50 5.56 -5.61
CA PHE A 124 3.65 5.44 -4.73
C PHE A 124 4.81 6.34 -5.15
N ARG A 125 5.09 6.44 -6.45
CA ARG A 125 6.15 7.32 -6.98
C ARG A 125 5.92 8.80 -6.67
N GLN A 126 4.66 9.22 -6.54
CA GLN A 126 4.35 10.61 -6.18
C GLN A 126 4.76 10.94 -4.73
N MET A 127 4.86 9.94 -3.85
CA MET A 127 5.24 10.14 -2.45
C MET A 127 6.73 10.44 -2.23
N ARG A 128 7.59 10.07 -3.18
CA ARG A 128 9.05 10.34 -3.17
C ARG A 128 9.77 9.86 -1.91
N THR A 129 9.39 8.70 -1.37
CA THR A 129 10.12 8.05 -0.27
C THR A 129 10.73 6.73 -0.72
N PRO A 130 11.84 6.26 -0.10
CA PRO A 130 12.47 4.99 -0.48
C PRO A 130 11.53 3.78 -0.31
N GLU A 131 10.65 3.80 0.69
CA GLU A 131 9.66 2.74 0.91
C GLU A 131 8.63 2.73 -0.23
N ALA A 132 8.07 3.88 -0.58
CA ALA A 132 7.12 3.98 -1.68
C ALA A 132 7.75 3.60 -3.03
N ASP A 133 9.00 3.98 -3.29
CA ASP A 133 9.69 3.59 -4.51
C ASP A 133 9.85 2.05 -4.63
N ARG A 134 10.07 1.34 -3.52
CA ARG A 134 10.09 -0.14 -3.49
C ARG A 134 8.72 -0.72 -3.83
N GLU A 135 7.65 -0.20 -3.23
CA GLU A 135 6.28 -0.68 -3.52
C GLU A 135 5.85 -0.38 -4.96
N ALA A 136 6.29 0.76 -5.51
CA ALA A 136 6.07 1.07 -6.92
C ALA A 136 6.72 0.05 -7.85
N ILE A 137 7.94 -0.39 -7.53
CA ILE A 137 8.67 -1.45 -8.24
C ILE A 137 7.92 -2.78 -8.11
N ASN A 138 7.46 -3.13 -6.92
CA ASN A 138 6.72 -4.37 -6.68
C ASN A 138 5.44 -4.45 -7.53
N CYS A 139 4.62 -3.37 -7.51
CA CYS A 139 3.40 -3.27 -8.33
C CYS A 139 3.68 -3.50 -9.83
N ARG A 140 4.78 -2.93 -10.34
CA ARG A 140 5.19 -3.08 -11.74
C ARG A 140 5.72 -4.47 -12.04
N TRP A 141 6.51 -5.05 -11.14
CA TRP A 141 6.98 -6.42 -11.30
C TRP A 141 5.80 -7.38 -11.41
N MET A 142 4.79 -7.24 -10.55
CA MET A 142 3.54 -8.01 -10.66
C MET A 142 2.80 -7.79 -11.98
N LEU A 143 2.71 -6.54 -12.45
CA LEU A 143 2.11 -6.21 -13.74
C LEU A 143 2.86 -6.86 -14.91
N PHE A 144 4.19 -6.97 -14.82
CA PHE A 144 5.01 -7.59 -15.86
C PHE A 144 4.99 -9.12 -15.82
N SER A 145 5.00 -9.71 -14.62
CA SER A 145 5.07 -11.16 -14.46
C SER A 145 3.72 -11.84 -14.68
N ARG A 146 2.63 -11.26 -14.16
CA ARG A 146 1.30 -11.89 -14.17
C ARG A 146 0.40 -11.39 -15.29
N PHE A 147 0.62 -10.15 -15.76
CA PHE A 147 -0.26 -9.48 -16.72
C PHE A 147 0.50 -8.99 -17.97
N ALA A 148 1.53 -9.76 -18.38
CA ALA A 148 2.48 -9.41 -19.44
C ALA A 148 1.83 -9.04 -20.78
N SER A 149 0.70 -9.65 -21.12
CA SER A 149 -0.04 -9.47 -22.39
C SER A 149 -0.92 -8.22 -22.41
N THR A 150 -1.15 -7.57 -21.27
CA THR A 150 -2.05 -6.41 -21.20
C THR A 150 -1.41 -5.16 -21.81
N ARG A 151 -2.23 -4.29 -22.42
CA ARG A 151 -1.79 -2.98 -22.94
C ARG A 151 -1.06 -2.17 -21.87
N LEU A 152 -1.52 -2.23 -20.62
CA LEU A 152 -0.93 -1.50 -19.50
C LEU A 152 0.48 -2.00 -19.16
N SER A 153 0.73 -3.30 -19.26
CA SER A 153 2.08 -3.87 -19.11
C SER A 153 3.03 -3.34 -20.19
N ALA A 154 2.57 -3.25 -21.44
CA ALA A 154 3.37 -2.67 -22.54
C ALA A 154 3.67 -1.18 -22.33
N VAL A 155 2.69 -0.38 -21.89
CA VAL A 155 2.91 1.05 -21.54
C VAL A 155 3.88 1.17 -20.37
N ALA A 156 3.66 0.40 -19.32
CA ALA A 156 4.51 0.37 -18.13
C ALA A 156 5.98 0.01 -18.45
N LYS A 157 6.23 -0.92 -19.37
CA LYS A 157 7.58 -1.29 -19.83
C LYS A 157 8.31 -0.11 -20.49
N LYS A 158 7.60 0.72 -21.26
CA LYS A 158 8.18 1.93 -21.87
C LYS A 158 8.59 2.96 -20.81
N GLU A 159 7.79 3.06 -19.75
CA GLU A 159 8.05 3.96 -18.62
C GLU A 159 9.12 3.45 -17.65
N TRP A 160 9.43 2.14 -17.65
CA TRP A 160 10.22 1.46 -16.61
C TRP A 160 11.70 1.85 -16.55
N LYS A 161 12.37 2.04 -17.69
CA LYS A 161 13.82 2.31 -17.76
C LYS A 161 14.29 3.47 -16.86
N PRO A 162 13.65 4.67 -16.88
CA PRO A 162 14.06 5.76 -15.99
C PRO A 162 13.74 5.52 -14.51
N LEU A 163 12.87 4.56 -14.17
CA LEU A 163 12.42 4.34 -12.79
C LEU A 163 13.47 3.63 -11.97
N PHE A 164 14.05 2.57 -12.54
CA PHE A 164 15.06 1.76 -11.89
C PHE A 164 16.31 2.59 -11.57
N ALA A 165 16.77 3.39 -12.53
CA ALA A 165 17.93 4.27 -12.34
C ALA A 165 17.73 5.31 -11.22
N LYS A 166 16.49 5.70 -10.91
CA LYS A 166 16.19 6.63 -9.81
C LYS A 166 16.09 5.88 -8.48
N ALA A 167 15.39 4.75 -8.45
CA ALA A 167 15.23 3.96 -7.24
C ALA A 167 16.57 3.42 -6.73
N GLU A 168 17.46 2.96 -7.62
CA GLU A 168 18.82 2.54 -7.27
C GLU A 168 19.62 3.69 -6.64
N ARG A 169 19.50 4.91 -7.17
CA ARG A 169 20.13 6.10 -6.58
C ARG A 169 19.58 6.41 -5.20
N SER A 170 18.26 6.37 -5.03
CA SER A 170 17.60 6.58 -3.72
C SER A 170 17.97 5.50 -2.69
N ALA A 171 18.10 4.24 -3.13
CA ALA A 171 18.48 3.13 -2.27
C ALA A 171 19.95 3.25 -1.82
N ASN A 172 20.85 3.56 -2.75
CA ASN A 172 22.27 3.75 -2.44
C ASN A 172 22.52 4.98 -1.56
N ALA A 173 21.76 6.06 -1.73
CA ALA A 173 21.89 7.27 -0.92
C ALA A 173 21.45 7.08 0.55
N ASN A 174 20.54 6.14 0.83
CA ASN A 174 20.05 5.83 2.17
C ASN A 174 20.63 4.54 2.75
N ALA A 175 21.56 3.89 2.03
CA ALA A 175 22.30 2.78 2.60
C ALA A 175 23.08 3.30 3.83
N PRO A 176 22.99 2.63 4.99
CA PRO A 176 23.81 3.01 6.13
C PRO A 176 25.27 3.04 5.67
N ALA A 177 25.97 4.15 5.94
CA ALA A 177 27.37 4.28 5.57
C ALA A 177 28.09 2.99 5.97
N PRO A 178 28.91 2.40 5.08
CA PRO A 178 29.61 1.16 5.40
C PRO A 178 30.30 1.40 6.73
N VAL A 179 29.87 0.64 7.75
CA VAL A 179 30.47 0.71 9.08
C VAL A 179 31.94 0.46 8.82
N GLN A 180 32.75 1.52 8.92
CA GLN A 180 34.19 1.38 8.78
C GLN A 180 34.57 0.43 9.88
N ARG A 181 34.84 -0.82 9.49
CA ARG A 181 35.33 -1.85 10.38
C ARG A 181 36.67 -1.29 10.82
N VAL A 182 36.70 -0.71 12.02
CA VAL A 182 37.94 -0.31 12.66
C VAL A 182 38.73 -1.60 12.79
N ASP A 183 39.68 -1.77 11.88
CA ASP A 183 40.68 -2.83 11.91
C ASP A 183 41.64 -2.55 13.07
N GLY A 184 41.08 -2.56 14.28
CA GLY A 184 41.77 -2.57 15.55
C GLY A 184 41.58 -3.95 16.17
N LEU A 185 42.04 -4.98 15.47
CA LEU A 185 42.07 -6.34 16.00
C LEU A 185 43.14 -6.42 17.10
N ALA A 186 42.76 -6.01 18.31
CA ALA A 186 43.43 -6.48 19.51
C ALA A 186 43.27 -8.01 19.56
N LYS A 187 44.39 -8.69 19.39
CA LYS A 187 44.58 -10.15 19.49
C LYS A 187 43.82 -10.70 20.71
N PRO A 188 42.78 -11.54 20.56
CA PRO A 188 42.10 -12.09 21.71
C PRO A 188 43.04 -13.05 22.44
N ALA A 189 43.37 -12.69 23.68
CA ALA A 189 44.06 -13.56 24.60
C ALA A 189 43.18 -14.80 24.86
N ARG A 190 43.72 -15.95 24.49
CA ARG A 190 43.15 -17.28 24.64
C ARG A 190 42.92 -17.58 26.13
N ARG A 191 41.74 -17.24 26.67
CA ARG A 191 41.31 -17.70 28.01
C ARG A 191 40.70 -19.09 27.86
N ILE A 192 41.53 -20.08 28.17
CA ILE A 192 41.17 -21.48 28.41
C ILE A 192 40.50 -21.53 29.81
N ALA A 193 39.62 -22.52 30.02
CA ALA A 193 38.88 -22.87 31.24
C ALA A 193 37.48 -22.21 31.35
N GLN A 194 36.40 -22.90 31.68
CA GLN A 194 36.26 -24.18 32.40
C GLN A 194 34.87 -24.76 32.13
N THR A 195 34.83 -26.05 31.84
CA THR A 195 33.62 -26.89 31.84
C THR A 195 33.06 -26.95 33.26
N ALA A 196 31.81 -26.55 33.46
CA ALA A 196 31.04 -26.86 34.67
C ALA A 196 29.70 -27.51 34.26
N ALA A 197 29.45 -28.66 34.85
CA ALA A 197 28.40 -29.62 34.54
C ALA A 197 26.96 -29.14 34.88
N PRO A 198 25.93 -29.77 34.29
CA PRO A 198 24.54 -29.54 34.67
C PRO A 198 24.15 -30.31 35.95
N GLN A 199 23.63 -29.61 36.96
CA GLN A 199 22.85 -30.22 38.04
C GLN A 199 21.38 -30.29 37.63
N ALA A 200 20.86 -31.51 37.56
CA ALA A 200 19.45 -31.80 37.38
C ALA A 200 18.71 -31.54 38.71
N HIS A 201 17.68 -30.69 38.69
CA HIS A 201 16.72 -30.60 39.78
C HIS A 201 15.37 -31.12 39.30
N ILE A 202 15.06 -32.36 39.70
CA ILE A 202 13.73 -32.93 39.64
C ILE A 202 12.93 -32.31 40.79
N GLY A 203 11.82 -31.65 40.45
CA GLY A 203 10.86 -31.11 41.40
C GLY A 203 9.48 -31.69 41.09
N THR A 204 9.09 -32.68 41.89
CA THR A 204 7.74 -33.23 41.97
C THR A 204 6.89 -32.31 42.85
N GLN A 205 5.67 -32.00 42.43
CA GLN A 205 4.67 -31.35 43.30
C GLN A 205 3.32 -32.09 43.24
N PRO A 206 2.53 -31.99 44.32
CA PRO A 206 1.49 -32.95 44.71
C PRO A 206 0.18 -32.85 43.93
#